data_AF-E1ZT66-F1
#
_entry.id   AF-E1ZT66-F1
#
_cell.length_a   1.000
_cell.length_b   1.000
_cell.length_c   1.000
_cell.angle_alpha   90.00
_cell.angle_beta   90.00
_cell.angle_gamma   90.00
#
_symmetry.space_group_name_H-M   'P 1'
#
loop_
_entity.id
_entity.type
_entity.pdbx_description
1 polymer ?
#
loop_
_entity_poly.entity_id
_entity_poly.type
_entity_poly.pdbx_seq_one_letter_code
_entity_poly.pdbx_strand_id
1 'polypeptide(L)'
;MVTTDLLMAGTNTPIAKFFVNCLAEEPQTVAEFLVPRIRQVPEASKSLLGDGYIRYLTQTKAYSQIFARLFTGQRKNRFVAED
;
A
#
# COMPACT_ATOMS: atom_id res chain seq x y z
N MET A 1 3.27 4.66 -14.45
CA MET A 1 4.24 4.73 -13.32
C MET A 1 3.80 5.87 -12.41
N VAL A 2 3.91 5.78 -11.08
CA VAL A 2 3.53 6.90 -10.19
C VAL A 2 4.75 7.82 -10.02
N THR A 3 4.59 9.13 -10.21
CA THR A 3 5.61 10.10 -9.80
C THR A 3 5.66 10.14 -8.27
N THR A 4 6.74 9.61 -7.69
CA THR A 4 7.00 9.72 -6.25
C THR A 4 8.16 10.66 -6.01
N ASP A 5 8.24 11.27 -4.83
CA ASP A 5 9.34 12.16 -4.45
C ASP A 5 10.71 11.46 -4.61
N LEU A 6 10.76 10.15 -4.37
CA LEU A 6 11.94 9.31 -4.55
C LEU A 6 12.34 9.15 -6.03
N LEU A 7 11.37 8.95 -6.92
CA LEU A 7 11.60 8.90 -8.36
C LEU A 7 12.03 10.26 -8.91
N MET A 8 11.44 11.34 -8.39
CA MET A 8 11.76 12.70 -8.81
C MET A 8 13.15 13.14 -8.34
N ALA A 9 13.63 12.68 -7.18
CA ALA A 9 14.95 13.01 -6.65
C ALA A 9 16.14 12.67 -7.59
N GLY A 10 15.98 11.66 -8.46
CA GLY A 10 16.98 11.26 -9.45
C GLY A 10 16.84 11.91 -10.84
N THR A 11 15.75 12.65 -11.09
CA THR A 11 15.37 13.13 -12.44
C THR A 11 15.96 14.49 -12.79
N ASN A 12 17.26 14.66 -12.57
CA ASN A 12 17.94 15.94 -12.76
C ASN A 12 18.36 16.21 -14.22
N THR A 13 18.33 15.19 -15.09
CA THR A 13 18.69 15.35 -16.50
C THR A 13 17.46 15.65 -17.39
N PRO A 14 17.61 16.42 -18.48
CA PRO A 14 16.50 16.72 -19.40
C PRO A 14 15.86 15.46 -20.00
N ILE A 15 16.67 14.45 -20.27
CA ILE A 15 16.23 13.17 -20.82
C ILE A 15 15.37 12.41 -19.80
N ALA A 16 15.78 12.37 -18.52
CA ALA A 16 14.98 11.73 -17.48
C ALA A 16 13.62 12.41 -17.29
N LYS A 17 13.58 13.75 -17.35
CA LYS A 17 12.33 14.52 -17.28
C LYS A 17 11.39 14.19 -18.44
N PHE A 18 11.92 14.06 -19.65
CA PHE A 18 11.14 13.65 -20.82
C PHE A 18 10.49 12.28 -20.62
N PHE A 19 11.26 11.28 -20.19
CA PHE A 19 10.73 9.94 -19.96
C PHE A 19 9.68 9.89 -18.84
N VAL A 20 9.90 10.63 -17.75
CA VAL A 20 8.91 10.71 -16.66
C VAL A 20 7.61 11.33 -17.17
N ASN A 21 7.67 12.41 -17.93
CA ASN A 21 6.46 13.03 -18.48
C ASN A 21 5.71 12.14 -19.47
N CYS A 22 6.40 11.26 -20.19
CA CYS A 22 5.76 10.33 -21.12
C CYS A 22 5.16 9.09 -20.45
N LEU A 23 5.71 8.63 -19.32
CA LEU A 23 5.42 7.32 -18.73
C LEU A 23 4.73 7.38 -17.37
N ALA A 24 4.82 8.53 -16.70
CA ALA A 24 4.28 8.70 -15.37
C ALA A 24 2.94 9.43 -15.42
N GLU A 25 2.04 8.94 -14.58
CA GLU A 25 0.72 9.54 -14.35
C GLU A 25 0.66 10.03 -12.90
N GLU A 26 -0.25 10.96 -12.65
CA GLU A 26 -0.47 11.47 -11.30
C GLU A 26 -0.88 10.35 -10.34
N PRO A 27 -0.44 10.41 -9.06
CA PRO A 27 -0.79 9.40 -8.06
C PRO A 27 -2.30 9.14 -7.95
N GLN A 28 -3.11 10.20 -8.09
CA GLN A 28 -4.56 10.14 -7.98
C GLN A 28 -5.18 9.32 -9.12
N THR A 29 -4.81 9.60 -10.37
CA THR A 29 -5.27 8.86 -11.56
C THR A 29 -4.91 7.38 -11.46
N VAL A 30 -3.69 7.08 -11.03
CA VAL A 30 -3.24 5.70 -10.86
C VAL A 30 -3.99 5.00 -9.73
N ALA A 31 -4.27 5.70 -8.62
CA ALA A 31 -5.02 5.15 -7.50
C ALA A 31 -6.47 4.84 -7.88
N GLU A 32 -7.15 5.73 -8.60
CA GLU A 32 -8.51 5.52 -9.10
C GLU A 32 -8.62 4.27 -9.98
N PHE A 33 -7.57 3.98 -10.75
CA PHE A 33 -7.53 2.81 -11.62
C PHE A 33 -7.11 1.52 -10.91
N LEU A 34 -6.07 1.56 -10.05
CA LEU A 34 -5.50 0.36 -9.42
C LEU A 34 -6.26 -0.09 -8.18
N VAL A 35 -6.75 0.83 -7.36
CA VAL A 35 -7.38 0.50 -6.06
C VAL A 35 -8.59 -0.42 -6.24
N PRO A 36 -9.53 -0.17 -7.16
CA PRO A 36 -10.66 -1.07 -7.37
C PRO A 36 -10.23 -2.47 -7.80
N ARG A 37 -9.21 -2.58 -8.67
CA ARG A 37 -8.72 -3.88 -9.15
C ARG A 37 -8.01 -4.68 -8.07
N ILE A 38 -7.15 -4.03 -7.28
CA ILE A 38 -6.48 -4.68 -6.15
C ILE A 38 -7.52 -5.13 -5.12
N ARG A 39 -8.58 -4.34 -4.88
CA ARG A 39 -9.68 -4.73 -3.99
C ARG A 39 -10.53 -5.89 -4.55
N GLN A 40 -10.59 -6.05 -5.86
CA GLN A 40 -11.27 -7.19 -6.50
C GLN A 40 -10.44 -8.48 -6.42
N VAL A 41 -9.10 -8.40 -6.34
CA VAL A 41 -8.24 -9.60 -6.26
C VAL A 41 -8.62 -10.52 -5.11
N PRO A 42 -8.83 -10.06 -3.86
CA PRO A 42 -9.30 -10.91 -2.76
C PRO A 42 -10.65 -11.57 -3.01
N GLU A 43 -11.61 -10.85 -3.59
CA GLU A 43 -12.94 -11.41 -3.89
C GLU A 43 -12.85 -12.47 -5.00
N ALA A 44 -12.04 -12.23 -6.03
CA ALA A 44 -11.76 -13.21 -7.07
C ALA A 44 -10.91 -14.39 -6.56
N SER A 45 -10.03 -14.16 -5.58
CA SER A 45 -9.12 -15.17 -5.03
C SER A 45 -9.78 -16.05 -3.97
N LYS A 46 -10.86 -15.61 -3.31
CA LYS A 46 -11.68 -16.43 -2.41
C LYS A 46 -12.17 -17.72 -3.07
N SER A 47 -12.40 -17.72 -4.39
CA SER A 47 -12.85 -18.91 -5.11
C SER A 47 -11.70 -19.85 -5.53
N LEU A 48 -10.46 -19.38 -5.57
CA LEU A 48 -9.29 -20.10 -6.12
C LEU A 48 -8.28 -20.53 -5.06
N LEU A 49 -8.07 -19.73 -4.01
CA LEU A 49 -7.06 -19.94 -2.97
C LEU A 49 -7.70 -19.53 -1.64
N GLY A 50 -8.33 -20.48 -0.93
CA GLY A 50 -8.97 -20.22 0.36
C GLY A 50 -8.11 -19.35 1.29
N ASP A 51 -8.73 -18.30 1.85
CA ASP A 51 -8.27 -17.37 2.90
C ASP A 51 -6.77 -16.96 2.91
N GLY A 52 -6.12 -16.94 1.75
CA GLY A 52 -4.67 -17.14 1.69
C GLY A 52 -3.77 -15.90 1.69
N TYR A 53 -4.23 -14.74 1.21
CA TYR A 53 -3.30 -13.62 0.93
C TYR A 53 -3.46 -12.39 1.83
N ILE A 54 -4.62 -12.21 2.47
CA ILE A 54 -4.84 -11.09 3.39
C ILE A 54 -4.68 -11.55 4.84
N ARG A 55 -3.46 -11.89 5.24
CA ARG A 55 -3.19 -12.30 6.63
C ARG A 55 -3.41 -11.19 7.68
N TYR A 56 -3.58 -9.92 7.29
CA TYR A 56 -3.62 -8.78 8.23
C TYR A 56 -4.76 -7.75 8.03
N LEU A 57 -5.65 -7.88 7.04
CA LEU A 57 -6.81 -6.99 6.88
C LEU A 57 -8.15 -7.66 7.23
N THR A 58 -8.12 -8.82 7.89
CA THR A 58 -9.34 -9.35 8.52
C THR A 58 -9.56 -8.62 9.84
N GLN A 59 -10.78 -8.09 10.03
CA GLN A 59 -11.15 -7.31 11.23
C GLN A 59 -10.80 -8.07 12.52
N THR A 60 -11.01 -9.38 12.54
CA THR A 60 -10.70 -10.25 13.67
C THR A 60 -9.22 -10.26 14.05
N LYS A 61 -8.31 -10.31 13.06
CA LYS A 61 -6.87 -10.24 13.33
C LYS A 61 -6.41 -8.82 13.67
N ALA A 62 -7.05 -7.80 13.12
CA ALA A 62 -6.79 -6.42 13.54
C ALA A 62 -7.15 -6.23 15.02
N TYR A 63 -8.34 -6.67 15.45
CA TYR A 63 -8.75 -6.62 16.84
C TYR A 63 -7.85 -7.47 17.74
N SER A 64 -7.49 -8.69 17.35
CA SER A 64 -6.62 -9.53 18.18
C SER A 64 -5.23 -8.93 18.38
N GLN A 65 -4.69 -8.22 17.39
CA GLN A 65 -3.42 -7.49 17.52
C GLN A 65 -3.57 -6.24 18.41
N ILE A 66 -4.69 -5.51 18.32
CA ILE A 66 -4.99 -4.38 19.21
C ILE A 66 -5.15 -4.86 20.66
N PHE A 67 -5.90 -5.92 20.89
CA PHE A 67 -6.05 -6.52 22.22
C PHE A 67 -4.73 -7.08 22.74
N ALA A 68 -3.98 -7.81 21.91
CA ALA A 68 -2.65 -8.29 22.29
C ALA A 68 -1.75 -7.13 22.69
N ARG A 69 -1.79 -5.99 21.98
CA ARG A 69 -1.06 -4.78 22.37
C ARG A 69 -1.54 -4.21 23.71
N LEU A 70 -2.85 -4.13 23.94
CA LEU A 70 -3.42 -3.63 25.19
C LEU A 70 -3.03 -4.51 26.40
N PHE A 71 -2.97 -5.82 26.22
CA PHE A 71 -2.66 -6.78 27.30
C PHE A 71 -1.16 -7.05 27.50
N THR A 72 -0.34 -6.97 26.44
CA THR A 72 1.10 -7.31 26.51
C THR A 72 2.02 -6.10 26.45
N GLY A 73 1.50 -4.89 26.19
CA GLY A 73 2.26 -3.64 26.18
C GLY A 73 3.38 -3.55 25.13
N GLN A 74 3.55 -4.57 24.28
CA GLN A 74 4.70 -4.74 23.40
C GLN A 74 4.34 -4.41 21.95
N ARG A 75 4.46 -3.12 21.58
CA ARG A 75 4.96 -2.75 20.25
C ARG A 75 5.56 -1.34 20.24
N LYS A 76 6.84 -1.29 19.86
CA LYS A 76 7.61 -0.08 19.53
C LYS A 76 7.06 0.55 18.25
N ASN A 77 6.80 1.85 18.29
CA ASN A 77 6.47 2.71 17.15
C ASN A 77 7.42 2.41 15.97
N ARG A 78 6.87 1.86 14.88
CA ARG A 78 7.69 1.53 13.68
C ARG A 78 7.56 2.58 12.58
N PHE A 79 6.47 3.36 12.56
CA PHE A 79 6.17 4.28 11.46
C PHE A 79 5.55 5.63 11.87
N VAL A 80 4.75 5.69 12.93
CA VAL A 80 4.14 6.93 13.46
C VAL A 80 4.33 6.94 14.98
N ALA A 81 4.72 8.09 15.54
CA ALA A 81 4.79 8.27 16.98
C ALA A 81 3.36 8.40 17.52
N GLU A 82 3.07 7.68 18.60
CA GLU A 82 1.83 7.85 19.37
C GLU A 82 2.12 8.82 20.51
N ASP A 83 1.22 9.78 20.74
CA ASP A 83 1.27 10.75 21.84
C ASP A 83 0.88 10.12 23.18
#